data_AF-A0A7Y2D2F0-F1
#
_entry.id   AF-A0A7Y2D2F0-F1
#
_cell.length_a   1.000
_cell.length_b   1.000
_cell.length_c   1.000
_cell.angle_alpha   90.00
_cell.angle_beta   90.00
_cell.angle_gamma   90.00
#
_symmetry.space_group_name_H-M   'P 1'
#
loop_
_entity.id
_entity.type
_entity.pdbx_description
1 polymer ?
#
loop_
_entity_poly.entity_id
_entity_poly.type
_entity_poly.pdbx_seq_one_letter_code
_entity_poly.pdbx_strand_id
1 'polypeptide(L)' 'MKQVPKPTTDAELIQQFLDKGGSISKGKTKPMPDSLGISNNVWGNKLTKEERAAKKAK' A
#
# COMPACT_ATOMS: atom_id res chain seq x y z
N MET A 1 21.88 17.77 -15.75
CA MET A 1 20.66 18.34 -15.10
C MET A 1 19.84 17.16 -14.57
N LYS A 2 19.48 17.14 -13.28
CA LYS A 2 18.57 16.09 -12.76
C LYS A 2 17.19 16.35 -13.36
N GLN A 3 16.62 15.40 -14.10
CA GLN A 3 15.20 15.46 -14.40
C GLN A 3 14.45 15.30 -13.09
N VAL A 4 13.77 16.36 -12.67
CA VAL A 4 12.79 16.30 -11.59
C VAL A 4 11.44 16.12 -12.26
N PRO A 5 10.77 14.96 -12.10
CA PRO A 5 9.44 14.74 -12.65
C PRO A 5 8.48 15.82 -12.13
N LYS A 6 7.63 16.33 -13.02
CA LYS A 6 6.58 17.25 -12.61
C LYS A 6 5.50 16.45 -11.87
N PRO A 7 4.78 17.04 -10.92
CA PRO A 7 3.71 16.34 -10.20
C PRO A 7 2.60 15.80 -11.13
N THR A 8 2.47 16.35 -12.33
CA THR A 8 1.48 15.91 -13.34
C THR A 8 1.95 14.76 -14.22
N THR A 9 3.25 14.42 -14.17
CA THR A 9 3.84 13.39 -15.06
C THR A 9 3.18 12.03 -14.84
N ASP A 10 2.79 11.70 -13.62
CA ASP A 10 2.16 10.41 -13.32
C ASP A 10 0.78 10.26 -13.99
N ALA A 11 -0.02 11.32 -14.03
CA ALA A 11 -1.33 11.30 -14.67
C ALA A 11 -1.21 11.15 -16.20
N GLU A 12 -0.25 11.84 -16.82
CA GLU A 12 0.02 11.74 -18.26
C GLU A 12 0.50 10.33 -18.65
N LEU A 13 1.35 9.71 -17.83
CA LEU A 13 1.83 8.35 -18.05
C LEU A 13 0.71 7.31 -17.91
N ILE A 14 -0.17 7.49 -16.92
CA ILE A 14 -1.35 6.63 -16.75
C ILE A 14 -2.27 6.74 -17.97
N GLN A 15 -2.53 7.95 -18.46
CA GLN A 15 -3.37 8.17 -19.64
C GLN A 15 -2.77 7.50 -20.88
N GLN A 16 -1.47 7.68 -21.13
CA GLN A 16 -0.79 7.03 -22.26
C GLN A 16 -0.81 5.50 -22.18
N PHE A 17 -0.77 4.92 -20.97
CA PHE A 17 -0.90 3.48 -20.77
C PHE A 17 -2.29 2.98 -21.14
N LEU A 18 -3.34 3.71 -20.74
CA LEU A 18 -4.73 3.38 -21.05
C LEU A 18 -5.03 3.55 -22.55
N ASP A 19 -4.55 4.63 -23.18
CA ASP A 19 -4.77 4.91 -24.61
C ASP A 19 -4.11 3.87 -25.52
N LYS A 20 -3.01 3.24 -25.07
CA LYS A 20 -2.35 2.11 -25.76
C LYS A 20 -3.05 0.77 -25.57
N GLY A 21 -4.22 0.75 -24.92
CA GLY A 21 -5.00 -0.45 -24.63
C GLY A 21 -4.57 -1.18 -23.34
N GLY A 22 -3.77 -0.55 -22.49
CA GLY A 22 -3.47 -1.06 -21.15
C GLY A 22 -4.71 -1.03 -20.25
N SER A 23 -4.80 -1.97 -19.32
CA SER A 23 -5.90 -2.01 -18.34
C SER A 23 -5.36 -2.03 -16.92
N ILE A 24 -6.02 -1.27 -16.04
CA ILE A 24 -5.70 -1.24 -14.61
C ILE A 24 -6.71 -2.13 -13.91
N SER A 25 -6.25 -3.25 -13.37
CA SER A 25 -7.07 -4.11 -12.52
C SER A 25 -6.59 -4.01 -11.07
N LYS A 26 -7.52 -3.82 -10.14
CA LYS A 26 -7.24 -3.95 -8.73
C LYS A 26 -7.46 -5.41 -8.35
N GLY A 27 -6.36 -6.16 -8.22
CA GLY A 27 -6.43 -7.53 -7.72
C GLY A 27 -7.09 -7.59 -6.35
N LYS A 28 -7.93 -8.60 -6.11
CA LYS A 28 -8.51 -8.85 -4.79
C LYS A 28 -7.40 -9.33 -3.86
N THR A 29 -6.86 -8.45 -3.03
CA THR A 29 -5.89 -8.80 -1.99
C THR A 29 -6.63 -9.29 -0.76
N LYS A 30 -6.16 -10.38 -0.15
CA LYS A 30 -6.66 -10.82 1.17
C LYS A 30 -6.39 -9.69 2.18
N PRO A 31 -7.36 -9.32 3.03
CA PRO A 31 -7.12 -8.32 4.05
C PRO A 31 -5.95 -8.75 4.94
N MET A 32 -5.11 -7.78 5.31
CA MET A 32 -4.00 -8.03 6.22
C MET A 32 -4.53 -8.58 7.54
N PRO A 33 -3.97 -9.67 8.09
CA PRO A 33 -4.43 -10.21 9.37
C PRO A 33 -4.26 -9.19 10.51
N ASP A 34 -5.30 -8.99 11.31
CA ASP A 34 -5.26 -8.01 12.41
C ASP A 34 -4.21 -8.31 13.49
N SER A 35 -3.77 -9.56 13.56
CA SER A 35 -2.74 -10.02 14.48
C SER A 35 -1.33 -9.71 14.02
N LEU A 36 -1.11 -9.23 12.80
CA LEU A 36 0.23 -8.96 12.28
C LEU A 36 0.70 -7.57 12.71
N GLY A 37 1.93 -7.48 13.22
CA GLY A 37 2.60 -6.22 13.48
C GLY A 37 3.02 -5.54 12.18
N ILE A 38 2.62 -4.28 12.02
CA ILE A 38 2.95 -3.44 10.84
C ILE A 38 3.87 -2.27 11.19
N SER A 39 4.22 -2.10 12.47
CA SER A 39 5.21 -1.09 12.89
C SER A 39 6.62 -1.51 12.50
N ASN A 40 7.50 -0.54 12.27
CA ASN A 40 8.89 -0.77 11.85
C ASN A 40 9.64 -1.81 12.70
N ASN A 41 9.34 -1.91 13.99
CA ASN A 41 10.03 -2.81 14.93
C ASN A 41 9.38 -4.21 15.05
N VAL A 42 8.19 -4.42 14.49
CA VAL A 42 7.38 -5.65 14.65
C VAL A 42 6.98 -6.24 13.29
N TRP A 43 7.57 -5.73 12.20
CA TRP A 43 7.22 -6.13 10.84
C TRP A 43 7.39 -7.64 10.66
N GLY A 44 6.29 -8.32 10.29
CA GLY A 44 6.27 -9.76 10.05
C GLY A 44 6.04 -10.64 11.30
N ASN A 45 6.01 -10.05 12.50
CA ASN A 45 5.72 -10.77 13.73
C ASN A 45 4.25 -10.65 14.15
N LYS A 46 3.76 -11.61 14.92
CA LYS A 46 2.41 -11.54 15.51
C LYS A 46 2.43 -10.67 16.77
N LEU A 47 1.42 -9.80 16.89
CA LEU A 47 1.17 -9.01 18.09
C LEU A 47 0.85 -9.94 19.27
N THR A 48 1.37 -9.58 20.44
CA THR A 48 1.04 -10.21 21.72
C THR A 48 -0.43 -9.97 22.08
N LYS A 49 -0.94 -10.69 23.09
CA LYS A 49 -2.36 -10.59 23.49
C LYS A 49 -2.71 -9.19 23.98
N GLU A 50 -1.78 -8.58 24.70
CA GLU A 50 -1.86 -7.25 25.30
C GLU A 50 -1.85 -6.18 24.21
N GLU A 51 -0.93 -6.27 23.25
CA GLU A 51 -0.86 -5.35 22.11
C GLU A 51 -2.10 -5.45 21.22
N ARG A 52 -2.64 -6.66 21.04
CA ARG A 52 -3.91 -6.86 20.34
C ARG A 52 -5.09 -6.22 21.07
N ALA A 53 -5.13 -6.30 22.40
CA ALA A 53 -6.19 -5.68 23.21
C ALA A 53 -6.10 -4.14 23.11
N ALA A 54 -4.89 -3.58 23.20
CA ALA A 54 -4.66 -2.15 23.02
C ALA A 54 -5.07 -1.66 21.63
N LYS A 55 -4.77 -2.44 20.57
CA LYS A 55 -5.20 -2.12 19.20
C LYS A 55 -6.72 -2.15 19.02
N LYS A 56 -7.43 -3.05 19.74
CA LYS A 56 -8.90 -3.19 19.67
C LYS A 56 -9.66 -2.17 20.51
N ALA A 57 -9.02 -1.62 21.55
CA ALA A 57 -9.62 -0.63 22.45
C ALA A 57 -9.62 0.80 21.87
N LYS A 58 -9.00 0.99 20.69
CA LYS A 58 -8.87 2.26 19.98
C LYS A 58 -9.74 2.24 18.73
#